data_AF-A0A535XXS6-F1
#
_entry.id   AF-A0A535XXS6-F1
#
_cell.length_a   1.000
_cell.length_b   1.000
_cell.length_c   1.000
_cell.angle_alpha   90.00
_cell.angle_beta   90.00
_cell.angle_gamma   90.00
#
_symmetry.space_group_name_H-M   'P 1'
#
loop_
_entity.id
_entity.type
_entity.pdbx_description
1 polymer ?
#
loop_
_entity_poly.entity_id
_entity_poly.type
_entity_poly.pdbx_seq_one_letter_code
_entity_poly.pdbx_strand_id
1 'polypeptide(L)'
;MSLGISEPRFAGLSQWLAAAGRLQVLPSVLGLGILTLAGLAALEGQLVALNARAVDPRPWLIGAAMLGLVGVRLLERGDTVDEPTRPEVVLEPWRLTGRRQLLGAVLLTLGGLGSLAASALVFERSSDAAVTPIWVASLLAATAGCLLVMRRRIDVTPHKLRVPRLELLFLAVVLGVAAWLRLPDLARVPANVHGDEASIGLEARRILAGSLSPVFATGWYDVPSLSFALHAAVMRVFGNDLFGLRLGSAIEGLLSIVVLYLLARRLWGARPALVAAALMAIAAWHVHFSRTGFQYMQAPLALLLTLYFLVLGIEERRAV
;
A
#
# COMPACT_ATOMS: atom_id res chain seq x y z
N MET A 1 41.86 33.91 48.51
CA MET A 1 41.33 34.35 47.21
C MET A 1 40.64 33.16 46.55
N SER A 2 39.32 33.11 46.62
CA SER A 2 38.49 32.25 45.75
C SER A 2 37.19 33.02 45.57
N LEU A 3 36.95 33.39 44.32
CA LEU A 3 35.94 34.36 43.89
C LEU A 3 34.55 33.73 43.95
N GLY A 4 33.63 34.41 44.62
CA GLY A 4 32.21 34.14 44.51
C GLY A 4 31.72 34.49 43.10
N ILE A 5 31.24 33.49 42.38
CA ILE A 5 30.40 33.69 41.20
C ILE A 5 29.18 32.79 41.40
N SER A 6 28.10 33.38 41.92
CA SER A 6 26.77 32.82 41.83
C SER A 6 26.27 33.01 40.39
N GLU A 7 26.11 31.92 39.64
CA GLU A 7 25.27 31.94 38.44
C GLU A 7 23.84 31.46 38.78
N PRO A 8 22.83 32.35 38.73
CA PRO A 8 21.46 31.92 38.57
C PRO A 8 20.88 32.60 37.33
N ARG A 9 21.17 32.10 36.12
CA ARG A 9 20.51 32.59 34.89
C ARG A 9 19.99 31.53 33.92
N PHE A 10 20.25 30.24 34.13
CA PHE A 10 19.77 29.18 33.22
C PHE A 10 18.71 28.22 33.82
N ALA A 11 18.37 28.34 35.10
CA ALA A 11 17.35 27.49 35.73
C ALA A 11 15.90 27.81 35.29
N GLY A 12 15.64 29.02 34.79
CA GLY A 12 14.27 29.46 34.42
C GLY A 12 13.78 28.92 33.08
N LEU A 13 14.67 28.75 32.09
CA LEU A 13 14.28 28.34 30.73
C LEU A 13 13.90 26.85 30.68
N SER A 14 14.66 26.00 31.38
CA SER A 14 14.37 24.57 31.47
C SER A 14 13.09 24.29 32.25
N GLN A 15 12.83 25.04 33.33
CA GLN A 15 11.59 24.94 34.10
C GLN A 15 10.38 25.47 33.31
N TRP A 16 10.52 26.54 32.54
CA TRP A 16 9.44 27.06 31.68
C TRP A 16 9.11 26.13 30.50
N LEU A 17 10.13 25.53 29.88
CA LEU A 17 9.96 24.52 28.81
C LEU A 17 9.35 23.21 29.33
N ALA A 18 9.66 22.82 30.56
CA ALA A 18 9.06 21.67 31.23
C ALA A 18 7.60 21.92 31.63
N ALA A 19 7.28 23.11 32.17
CA ALA A 19 5.92 23.47 32.56
C ALA A 19 4.95 23.62 31.37
N ALA A 20 5.45 23.93 30.18
CA ALA A 20 4.65 24.15 28.98
C ALA A 20 4.36 22.88 28.15
N GLY A 21 4.78 21.67 28.60
CA GLY A 21 4.67 20.43 27.82
C GLY A 21 5.52 20.41 26.54
N ARG A 22 6.30 21.46 26.27
CA ARG A 22 7.06 21.65 25.02
C ARG A 22 8.23 20.69 24.86
N LEU A 23 8.77 20.15 25.96
CA LEU A 23 9.83 19.14 25.93
C LEU A 23 9.34 17.76 25.45
N GLN A 24 8.05 17.42 25.64
CA GLN A 24 7.48 16.15 25.18
C GLN A 24 7.22 16.14 23.67
N VAL A 25 6.92 17.30 23.07
CA VAL A 25 6.65 17.42 21.62
C VAL A 25 7.95 17.61 20.81
N LEU A 26 9.06 17.96 21.46
CA LEU A 26 10.34 18.24 20.82
C LEU A 26 10.88 17.05 19.99
N PRO A 27 10.86 15.79 20.47
CA PRO A 27 11.25 14.63 19.66
C PRO A 27 10.36 14.46 18.43
N SER A 28 9.05 14.71 18.56
CA SER A 28 8.10 14.59 17.45
C SER A 28 8.29 15.70 16.39
N VAL A 29 8.53 16.94 16.81
CA VAL A 29 8.83 18.06 15.90
C VAL A 29 10.16 17.82 15.17
N LEU A 30 11.20 17.39 15.90
CA LEU A 30 12.48 17.04 15.30
C LEU A 30 12.37 15.84 14.37
N GLY A 31 11.60 14.82 14.74
CA GLY A 31 11.33 13.65 13.92
C GLY A 31 10.62 13.99 12.61
N LEU A 32 9.58 14.83 12.66
CA LEU A 32 8.90 15.34 11.46
C LEU A 32 9.83 16.22 10.59
N GLY A 33 10.65 17.07 11.21
CA GLY A 33 11.64 17.87 10.50
C GLY A 33 12.66 17.02 9.76
N ILE A 34 13.18 15.98 10.42
CA ILE A 34 14.14 15.04 9.84
C ILE A 34 13.50 14.18 8.75
N LEU A 35 12.24 13.77 8.90
CA LEU A 35 11.50 13.08 7.82
C LEU A 35 11.28 13.98 6.60
N THR A 36 11.06 15.27 6.81
CA THR A 36 10.95 16.24 5.71
C THR A 36 12.28 16.35 4.96
N LEU A 37 13.40 16.42 5.68
CA LEU A 37 14.75 16.41 5.09
C LEU A 37 15.04 15.09 4.36
N ALA A 38 14.60 13.95 4.92
CA ALA A 38 14.70 12.65 4.26
C ALA A 38 13.94 12.64 2.93
N GLY A 39 12.72 13.20 2.90
CA GLY A 39 11.92 13.32 1.69
C GLY A 39 12.57 14.22 0.62
N LEU A 40 13.14 15.37 1.02
CA LEU A 40 13.87 16.25 0.12
C LEU A 40 15.14 15.59 -0.45
N ALA A 41 15.90 14.88 0.40
CA ALA A 41 17.07 14.12 -0.05
C ALA A 41 16.70 12.98 -1.01
N ALA A 42 15.58 12.30 -0.78
CA ALA A 42 15.06 11.27 -1.68
C ALA A 42 14.66 11.88 -3.04
N LEU A 43 13.98 13.04 -3.02
CA LEU A 43 13.58 13.75 -4.23
C LEU A 43 14.81 14.19 -5.05
N GLU A 44 15.81 14.80 -4.41
CA GLU A 44 17.06 15.17 -5.09
C GLU A 44 17.79 13.93 -5.63
N GLY A 45 17.86 12.85 -4.87
CA GLY A 45 18.44 11.58 -5.33
C GLY A 45 17.72 11.03 -6.57
N GLN A 46 16.39 11.13 -6.63
CA GLN A 46 15.61 10.75 -7.82
C GLN A 46 15.84 11.70 -8.99
N LEU A 47 15.90 13.01 -8.76
CA LEU A 47 16.18 13.99 -9.81
C LEU A 47 17.58 13.78 -10.41
N VAL A 48 18.58 13.48 -9.58
CA VAL A 48 19.93 13.12 -10.02
C VAL A 48 19.92 11.81 -10.80
N ALA A 49 19.20 10.79 -10.33
CA ALA A 49 19.09 9.50 -11.01
C ALA A 49 18.41 9.59 -12.40
N LEU A 50 17.49 10.55 -12.57
CA LEU A 50 16.77 10.78 -13.81
C LEU A 50 17.50 11.75 -14.77
N ASN A 51 18.54 12.43 -14.31
CA ASN A 51 19.30 13.38 -15.12
C ASN A 51 20.51 12.67 -15.75
N ALA A 52 20.76 12.87 -17.05
CA ALA A 52 21.84 12.20 -17.78
C ALA A 52 23.28 12.62 -17.37
N ARG A 53 23.44 13.32 -16.24
CA ARG A 53 24.75 13.74 -15.72
C ARG A 53 25.38 12.61 -14.92
N ALA A 54 26.71 12.50 -14.96
CA ALA A 54 27.51 11.46 -14.29
C ALA A 54 27.60 11.60 -12.75
N VAL A 55 26.56 12.13 -12.09
CA VAL A 55 26.53 12.26 -10.62
C VAL A 55 25.85 11.04 -10.04
N ASP A 56 26.52 10.34 -9.14
CA ASP A 56 25.99 9.15 -8.48
C ASP A 56 24.83 9.52 -7.55
N PRO A 57 23.61 8.97 -7.75
CA PRO A 57 22.46 9.25 -6.88
C PRO A 57 22.52 8.51 -5.54
N ARG A 58 23.38 7.49 -5.39
CA ARG A 58 23.43 6.63 -4.19
C ARG A 58 23.61 7.39 -2.87
N PRO A 59 24.49 8.39 -2.74
CA PRO A 59 24.67 9.12 -1.48
C PRO A 59 23.40 9.83 -1.01
N TRP A 60 22.61 10.39 -1.95
CA TRP A 60 21.34 11.05 -1.64
C TRP A 60 20.30 10.06 -1.16
N LEU A 61 20.18 8.92 -1.82
CA LEU A 61 19.22 7.87 -1.45
C LEU A 61 19.59 7.19 -0.12
N ILE A 62 20.88 6.94 0.13
CA ILE A 62 21.37 6.41 1.41
C ILE A 62 21.15 7.44 2.53
N GLY A 63 21.46 8.71 2.27
CA GLY A 63 21.22 9.81 3.22
C GLY A 63 19.74 9.95 3.57
N ALA A 64 18.86 9.87 2.57
CA ALA A 64 17.42 9.86 2.77
C ALA A 64 16.96 8.68 3.65
N ALA A 65 17.48 7.47 3.41
CA ALA A 65 17.14 6.30 4.22
C ALA A 65 17.58 6.45 5.68
N MET A 66 18.80 6.94 5.91
CA MET A 66 19.35 7.16 7.24
C MET A 66 18.59 8.25 8.01
N LEU A 67 18.31 9.38 7.36
CA LEU A 67 17.48 10.44 7.92
C LEU A 67 16.07 9.93 8.20
N GLY A 68 15.49 9.14 7.30
CA GLY A 68 14.20 8.52 7.50
C GLY A 68 14.17 7.65 8.77
N LEU A 69 15.18 6.81 8.97
CA LEU A 69 15.33 5.98 10.16
C LEU A 69 15.45 6.83 11.44
N VAL A 70 16.27 7.88 11.42
CA VAL A 70 16.44 8.78 12.57
C VAL A 70 15.13 9.52 12.88
N GLY A 71 14.43 10.01 11.86
CA GLY A 71 13.15 10.68 12.00
C GLY A 71 12.09 9.78 12.65
N VAL A 72 11.99 8.53 12.19
CA VAL A 72 11.11 7.52 12.80
C VAL A 72 11.47 7.25 14.27
N ARG A 73 12.76 7.03 14.57
CA ARG A 73 13.22 6.79 15.95
C ARG A 73 12.95 7.97 16.89
N LEU A 74 12.98 9.19 16.39
CA LEU A 74 12.66 10.39 17.17
C LEU A 74 11.15 10.54 17.40
N LEU A 75 10.32 10.17 16.42
CA LEU A 75 8.87 10.09 16.61
C LEU A 75 8.48 9.05 17.66
N GLU A 76 9.10 7.87 17.60
CA GLU A 76 8.90 6.81 18.61
C GLU A 76 9.25 7.26 20.04
N ARG A 77 10.20 8.18 20.19
CA ARG A 77 10.59 8.76 21.49
C ARG A 77 9.67 9.87 21.97
N GLY A 78 8.94 10.53 21.07
CA GLY A 78 7.97 11.58 21.42
C GLY A 78 6.62 11.02 21.85
N ASP A 79 6.30 9.79 21.45
CA ASP A 79 5.07 9.06 21.84
C ASP A 79 5.16 8.44 23.24
N THR A 80 5.84 9.07 24.20
CA THR A 80 5.70 8.75 25.64
C THR A 80 4.35 9.26 26.16
N VAL A 81 3.27 8.90 25.50
CA VAL A 81 1.98 8.74 26.18
C VAL A 81 2.18 7.50 27.05
N ASP A 82 1.80 7.56 28.34
CA ASP A 82 1.74 6.39 29.22
C ASP A 82 1.05 5.28 28.45
N GLU A 83 1.84 4.39 27.88
CA GLU A 83 1.35 3.35 27.01
C GLU A 83 0.63 2.41 27.95
N PRO A 84 -0.71 2.27 27.89
CA PRO A 84 -1.39 1.27 28.70
C PRO A 84 -0.70 -0.03 28.35
N THR A 85 0.00 -0.62 29.34
CA THR A 85 0.86 -1.80 29.23
C THR A 85 0.46 -2.61 28.00
N ARG A 86 1.20 -2.45 26.88
CA ARG A 86 0.87 -3.17 25.65
C ARG A 86 0.75 -4.62 26.07
N PRO A 87 -0.42 -5.26 25.91
CA PRO A 87 -0.59 -6.63 26.35
C PRO A 87 0.53 -7.43 25.69
N GLU A 88 1.33 -8.09 26.52
CA GLU A 88 2.40 -8.94 26.05
C GLU A 88 1.75 -9.92 25.06
N VAL A 89 2.15 -9.85 23.79
CA VAL A 89 1.57 -10.71 22.76
C VAL A 89 2.17 -12.09 22.97
N VAL A 90 1.62 -12.81 23.94
CA VAL A 90 1.89 -14.22 24.13
C VAL A 90 1.19 -14.95 22.99
N LEU A 91 1.96 -15.26 21.94
CA LEU A 91 1.50 -16.13 20.87
C LEU A 91 1.32 -17.53 21.45
N GLU A 92 0.13 -17.81 21.98
CA GLU A 92 -0.21 -19.17 22.39
C GLU A 92 0.04 -20.13 21.20
N PRO A 93 0.68 -21.29 21.44
CA PRO A 93 0.85 -22.29 20.40
C PRO A 93 -0.50 -22.61 19.77
N TRP A 94 -0.54 -22.68 18.43
CA TRP A 94 -1.77 -23.02 17.72
C TRP A 94 -2.22 -24.44 18.11
N ARG A 95 -3.16 -24.55 19.04
CA ARG A 95 -3.74 -25.84 19.43
C ARG A 95 -4.92 -26.16 18.52
N LEU A 96 -4.70 -27.09 17.59
CA LEU A 96 -5.74 -27.69 16.74
C LEU A 96 -6.54 -28.70 17.58
N THR A 97 -7.53 -28.23 18.35
CA THR A 97 -8.25 -29.06 19.33
C THR A 97 -9.50 -29.73 18.76
N GLY A 98 -9.99 -29.31 17.59
CA GLY A 98 -11.23 -29.83 16.99
C GLY A 98 -11.05 -30.48 15.61
N ARG A 99 -11.88 -31.49 15.30
CA ARG A 99 -11.93 -32.14 13.97
C ARG A 99 -12.06 -31.14 12.81
N ARG A 100 -12.83 -30.07 13.01
CA ARG A 100 -12.97 -28.96 12.04
C ARG A 100 -11.64 -28.25 11.78
N GLN A 101 -10.88 -27.94 12.82
CA GLN A 101 -9.58 -27.27 12.70
C GLN A 101 -8.52 -28.19 12.10
N LEU A 102 -8.57 -29.48 12.43
CA LEU A 102 -7.71 -30.49 11.79
C LEU A 102 -7.99 -30.57 10.29
N LEU A 103 -9.26 -30.67 9.88
CA LEU A 103 -9.65 -30.63 8.47
C LEU A 103 -9.19 -29.32 7.81
N GLY A 104 -9.34 -28.20 8.49
CA GLY A 104 -8.86 -26.91 8.01
C GLY A 104 -7.35 -26.87 7.79
N ALA A 105 -6.57 -27.42 8.73
CA ALA A 105 -5.12 -27.53 8.61
C ALA A 105 -4.72 -28.45 7.45
N VAL A 106 -5.42 -29.57 7.26
CA VAL A 106 -5.20 -30.47 6.11
C VAL A 106 -5.47 -29.75 4.79
N LEU A 107 -6.60 -29.03 4.67
CA LEU A 107 -6.92 -28.27 3.47
C LEU A 107 -5.94 -27.13 3.20
N LEU A 108 -5.43 -26.46 4.24
CA LEU A 108 -4.36 -25.47 4.11
C LEU A 108 -3.07 -26.10 3.57
N THR A 109 -2.66 -27.24 4.12
CA THR A 109 -1.46 -27.96 3.67
C THR A 109 -1.63 -28.43 2.23
N LEU A 110 -2.78 -29.01 1.88
CA LEU A 110 -3.08 -29.42 0.51
C LEU A 110 -3.11 -28.23 -0.45
N GLY A 111 -3.70 -27.11 -0.04
CA GLY A 111 -3.68 -25.87 -0.81
C GLY A 111 -2.27 -25.30 -1.00
N GLY A 112 -1.41 -25.36 0.04
CA GLY A 112 -0.02 -24.95 -0.05
C GLY A 112 0.80 -25.85 -0.98
N LEU A 113 0.72 -27.17 -0.80
CA LEU A 113 1.41 -28.16 -1.64
C LEU A 113 0.92 -28.12 -3.09
N GLY A 114 -0.39 -27.96 -3.30
CA GLY A 114 -0.97 -27.82 -4.64
C GLY A 114 -0.54 -26.52 -5.33
N SER A 115 -0.40 -25.43 -4.58
CA SER A 115 0.15 -24.16 -5.12
C SER A 115 1.62 -24.30 -5.49
N LEU A 116 2.41 -25.01 -4.68
CA LEU A 116 3.81 -25.34 -5.00
C LEU A 116 3.90 -26.23 -6.24
N ALA A 117 3.03 -27.24 -6.35
CA ALA A 117 2.96 -28.10 -7.52
C ALA A 117 2.56 -27.31 -8.78
N ALA A 118 1.57 -26.42 -8.69
CA ALA A 118 1.21 -25.53 -9.80
C ALA A 118 2.40 -24.66 -10.23
N SER A 119 3.13 -24.05 -9.28
CA SER A 119 4.33 -23.27 -9.57
C SER A 119 5.43 -24.10 -10.24
N ALA A 120 5.66 -25.34 -9.79
CA ALA A 120 6.61 -26.25 -10.42
C ALA A 120 6.21 -26.58 -11.86
N LEU A 121 4.92 -26.84 -12.09
CA LEU A 121 4.39 -27.11 -13.44
C LEU A 121 4.53 -25.88 -14.37
N VAL A 122 4.33 -24.66 -13.86
CA VAL A 122 4.62 -23.42 -14.61
C VAL A 122 6.10 -23.37 -14.99
N PHE A 123 6.99 -23.66 -14.04
CA PHE A 123 8.44 -23.65 -14.28
C PHE A 123 8.88 -24.70 -15.31
N GLU A 124 8.24 -25.87 -15.31
CA GLU A 124 8.42 -26.93 -16.31
C GLU A 124 7.73 -26.62 -17.64
N ARG A 125 7.10 -25.45 -17.79
CA ARG A 125 6.36 -25.03 -19.00
C ARG A 125 5.24 -26.01 -19.38
N SER A 126 4.61 -26.60 -18.37
CA SER A 126 3.42 -27.44 -18.56
C SER A 126 2.26 -26.63 -19.12
N SER A 127 1.33 -27.31 -19.79
CA SER A 127 0.15 -26.64 -20.37
C SER A 127 -0.69 -25.94 -19.29
N ASP A 128 -1.13 -24.72 -19.55
CA ASP A 128 -1.97 -23.97 -18.61
C ASP A 128 -3.30 -24.64 -18.28
N ALA A 129 -3.82 -25.47 -19.18
CA ALA A 129 -5.01 -26.28 -18.95
C ALA A 129 -4.81 -27.29 -17.80
N ALA A 130 -3.57 -27.73 -17.56
CA ALA A 130 -3.21 -28.58 -16.43
C ALA A 130 -2.91 -27.74 -15.18
N VAL A 131 -2.20 -26.62 -15.33
CA VAL A 131 -1.77 -25.78 -14.19
C VAL A 131 -2.94 -25.03 -13.55
N THR A 132 -3.78 -24.39 -14.37
CA THR A 132 -4.83 -23.47 -13.89
C THR A 132 -5.83 -24.15 -12.95
N PRO A 133 -6.38 -25.34 -13.25
CA PRO A 133 -7.29 -26.02 -12.34
C PRO A 133 -6.63 -26.42 -11.01
N ILE A 134 -5.37 -26.88 -11.05
CA ILE A 134 -4.61 -27.24 -9.85
C ILE A 134 -4.43 -26.00 -8.97
N TRP A 135 -4.02 -24.88 -9.57
CA TRP A 135 -3.85 -23.62 -8.86
C TRP A 135 -5.19 -23.11 -8.27
N VAL A 136 -6.28 -23.11 -9.05
CA VAL A 136 -7.60 -22.70 -8.56
C VAL A 136 -8.07 -23.60 -7.42
N ALA A 137 -7.96 -24.92 -7.57
CA ALA A 137 -8.30 -25.88 -6.52
C ALA A 137 -7.47 -25.65 -5.25
N SER A 138 -6.19 -25.31 -5.42
CA SER A 138 -5.28 -25.00 -4.32
C SER A 138 -5.67 -23.73 -3.57
N LEU A 139 -6.05 -22.67 -4.30
CA LEU A 139 -6.57 -21.44 -3.70
C LEU A 139 -7.88 -21.69 -2.94
N LEU A 140 -8.80 -22.46 -3.53
CA LEU A 140 -10.07 -22.82 -2.89
C LEU A 140 -9.85 -23.66 -1.63
N ALA A 141 -8.93 -24.64 -1.69
CA ALA A 141 -8.56 -25.47 -0.55
C ALA A 141 -7.90 -24.63 0.55
N ALA A 142 -6.97 -23.73 0.22
CA ALA A 142 -6.35 -22.84 1.18
C ALA A 142 -7.38 -21.90 1.83
N THR A 143 -8.30 -21.34 1.04
CA THR A 143 -9.36 -20.46 1.53
C THR A 143 -10.31 -21.21 2.46
N ALA A 144 -10.81 -22.37 2.04
CA ALA A 144 -11.65 -23.24 2.86
C ALA A 144 -10.93 -23.68 4.14
N GLY A 145 -9.66 -24.04 4.02
CA GLY A 145 -8.80 -24.39 5.14
C GLY A 145 -8.69 -23.26 6.16
N CYS A 146 -8.40 -22.04 5.72
CA CYS A 146 -8.42 -20.83 6.56
C CYS A 146 -9.75 -20.68 7.30
N LEU A 147 -10.89 -20.75 6.58
CA LEU A 147 -12.23 -20.61 7.17
C LEU A 147 -12.55 -21.70 8.21
N LEU A 148 -11.98 -22.90 8.07
CA LEU A 148 -12.19 -24.01 9.00
C LEU A 148 -11.28 -23.93 10.22
N VAL A 149 -10.05 -23.42 10.07
CA VAL A 149 -9.13 -23.22 11.19
C VAL A 149 -9.53 -22.02 12.05
N MET A 150 -10.12 -20.98 11.46
CA MET A 150 -10.62 -19.82 12.19
C MET A 150 -11.56 -20.22 13.33
N ARG A 151 -11.15 -19.88 14.58
CA ARG A 151 -11.89 -20.20 15.82
C ARG A 151 -13.23 -19.49 15.93
N ARG A 152 -13.36 -18.29 15.34
CA ARG A 152 -14.63 -17.55 15.25
C ARG A 152 -15.28 -17.79 13.90
N ARG A 153 -16.62 -17.82 13.85
CA ARG A 153 -17.33 -17.49 12.61
C ARG A 153 -16.81 -16.12 12.17
N ILE A 154 -16.63 -15.91 10.87
CA ILE A 154 -16.49 -14.56 10.36
C ILE A 154 -17.84 -13.89 10.59
N ASP A 155 -18.05 -13.38 11.79
CA ASP A 155 -19.02 -12.33 12.00
C ASP A 155 -18.44 -11.15 11.25
N VAL A 156 -18.82 -11.02 9.98
CA VAL A 156 -18.79 -9.76 9.24
C VAL A 156 -19.81 -8.85 9.91
N THR A 157 -19.66 -8.61 11.21
CA THR A 157 -20.21 -7.43 11.84
C THR A 157 -19.34 -6.34 11.24
N PRO A 158 -19.87 -5.51 10.32
CA PRO A 158 -19.08 -4.39 9.83
C PRO A 158 -18.68 -3.62 11.07
N HIS A 159 -17.39 -3.64 11.40
CA HIS A 159 -16.87 -2.81 12.46
C HIS A 159 -17.21 -1.41 11.98
N LYS A 160 -18.29 -0.83 12.50
CA LYS A 160 -18.84 0.42 11.99
C LYS A 160 -17.75 1.44 12.25
N LEU A 161 -16.97 1.74 11.22
CA LEU A 161 -16.04 2.86 11.20
C LEU A 161 -16.93 4.07 11.44
N ARG A 162 -16.98 4.52 12.70
CA ARG A 162 -17.64 5.77 13.06
C ARG A 162 -16.73 6.87 12.53
N VAL A 163 -16.93 7.21 11.28
CA VAL A 163 -16.26 8.30 10.58
C VAL A 163 -17.08 9.57 10.89
N PRO A 164 -16.53 10.56 11.60
CA PRO A 164 -17.17 11.85 11.77
C PRO A 164 -17.55 12.45 10.42
N ARG A 165 -18.70 13.15 10.33
CA ARG A 165 -19.14 13.78 9.07
C ARG A 165 -18.08 14.70 8.46
N LEU A 166 -17.31 15.38 9.31
CA LEU A 166 -16.20 16.23 8.88
C LEU A 166 -15.04 15.45 8.26
N GLU A 167 -14.69 14.29 8.83
CA GLU A 167 -13.68 13.39 8.27
C GLU A 167 -14.11 12.86 6.89
N LEU A 168 -15.40 12.49 6.76
CA LEU A 168 -15.96 12.07 5.48
C LEU A 168 -15.96 13.21 4.46
N LEU A 169 -16.28 14.44 4.88
CA LEU A 169 -16.21 15.62 4.02
C LEU A 169 -14.78 15.86 3.51
N PHE A 170 -13.78 15.81 4.39
CA PHE A 170 -12.38 15.97 3.97
C PHE A 170 -11.93 14.86 3.03
N LEU A 171 -12.30 13.61 3.32
CA LEU A 171 -12.00 12.49 2.42
C LEU A 171 -12.69 12.69 1.06
N ALA A 172 -13.94 13.12 1.03
CA ALA A 172 -14.68 13.41 -0.20
C ALA A 172 -14.01 14.54 -1.01
N VAL A 173 -13.51 15.59 -0.34
CA VAL A 173 -12.73 16.65 -0.98
C VAL A 173 -11.43 16.10 -1.58
N VAL A 174 -10.69 15.28 -0.82
CA VAL A 174 -9.44 14.64 -1.30
C VAL A 174 -9.71 13.77 -2.53
N LEU A 175 -10.75 12.94 -2.49
CA LEU A 175 -11.14 12.09 -3.63
C LEU A 175 -11.67 12.91 -4.81
N GLY A 176 -12.39 14.01 -4.55
CA GLY A 176 -12.84 14.95 -5.56
C GLY A 176 -11.66 15.60 -6.29
N VAL A 177 -10.66 16.08 -5.55
CA VAL A 177 -9.41 16.61 -6.12
C VAL A 177 -8.66 15.51 -6.89
N ALA A 178 -8.55 14.30 -6.33
CA ALA A 178 -7.88 13.19 -6.99
C ALA A 178 -8.54 12.84 -8.34
N ALA A 179 -9.88 12.79 -8.38
CA ALA A 179 -10.66 12.53 -9.59
C ALA A 179 -10.54 13.69 -10.59
N TRP A 180 -10.62 14.94 -10.12
CA TRP A 180 -10.44 16.13 -10.96
C TRP A 180 -9.06 16.19 -11.61
N LEU A 181 -8.00 15.75 -10.93
CA LEU A 181 -6.67 15.68 -11.53
C LEU A 181 -6.52 14.55 -12.57
N ARG A 182 -7.37 13.50 -12.52
CA ARG A 182 -7.19 12.26 -13.30
C ARG A 182 -8.18 12.11 -14.46
N LEU A 183 -9.44 12.47 -14.29
CA LEU A 183 -10.50 12.14 -15.24
C LEU A 183 -10.72 13.14 -16.39
N PRO A 184 -10.55 14.46 -16.23
CA PRO A 184 -10.75 15.40 -17.33
C PRO A 184 -9.84 15.11 -18.51
N ASP A 185 -10.43 15.11 -19.71
CA ASP A 185 -9.77 14.87 -21.00
C ASP A 185 -8.86 13.64 -21.01
N LEU A 186 -9.24 12.57 -20.31
CA LEU A 186 -8.39 11.39 -20.13
C LEU A 186 -7.93 10.76 -21.47
N ALA A 187 -8.77 10.77 -22.50
CA ALA A 187 -8.40 10.29 -23.84
C ALA A 187 -7.37 11.17 -24.57
N ARG A 188 -7.31 12.47 -24.24
CA ARG A 188 -6.50 13.47 -24.95
C ARG A 188 -5.28 13.94 -24.17
N VAL A 189 -5.26 13.77 -22.85
CA VAL A 189 -4.18 14.21 -21.97
C VAL A 189 -3.69 13.03 -21.12
N PRO A 190 -2.43 12.59 -21.27
CA PRO A 190 -1.38 13.19 -22.12
C PRO A 190 -1.64 13.00 -23.62
N ALA A 191 -1.20 13.96 -24.43
CA ALA A 191 -1.41 14.01 -25.89
C ALA A 191 -0.64 12.91 -26.63
N ASN A 192 0.53 12.55 -26.11
CA ASN A 192 1.33 11.47 -26.66
C ASN A 192 0.84 10.15 -26.09
N VAL A 193 0.70 9.15 -26.97
CA VAL A 193 0.50 7.75 -26.59
C VAL A 193 1.85 7.06 -26.72
N HIS A 194 2.35 6.53 -25.61
CA HIS A 194 3.62 5.82 -25.62
C HIS A 194 3.46 4.44 -26.31
N GLY A 195 4.51 3.91 -26.93
CA GLY A 195 4.45 2.60 -27.61
C GLY A 195 4.03 1.46 -26.68
N ASP A 196 4.53 1.49 -25.45
CA ASP A 196 4.19 0.55 -24.38
C ASP A 196 2.70 0.66 -23.98
N GLU A 197 2.16 1.89 -23.87
CA GLU A 197 0.73 2.13 -23.58
C GLU A 197 -0.14 1.55 -24.69
N ALA A 198 0.24 1.78 -25.95
CA ALA A 198 -0.45 1.20 -27.10
C ALA A 198 -0.38 -0.34 -27.08
N SER A 199 0.75 -0.91 -26.69
CA SER A 199 0.95 -2.37 -26.63
C SER A 199 0.04 -3.02 -25.59
N ILE A 200 -0.11 -2.41 -24.41
CA ILE A 200 -1.07 -2.84 -23.39
C ILE A 200 -2.50 -2.77 -23.92
N GLY A 201 -2.87 -1.68 -24.60
CA GLY A 201 -4.18 -1.54 -25.24
C GLY A 201 -4.46 -2.60 -26.30
N LEU A 202 -3.43 -3.01 -27.06
CA LEU A 202 -3.53 -4.08 -28.05
C LEU A 202 -3.71 -5.45 -27.38
N GLU A 203 -3.01 -5.74 -26.28
CA GLU A 203 -3.23 -6.97 -25.49
C GLU A 203 -4.64 -7.01 -24.90
N ALA A 204 -5.11 -5.89 -24.35
CA ALA A 204 -6.49 -5.78 -23.88
C ALA A 204 -7.50 -6.03 -25.01
N ARG A 205 -7.25 -5.51 -26.22
CA ARG A 205 -8.09 -5.76 -27.40
C ARG A 205 -8.07 -7.22 -27.88
N ARG A 206 -6.93 -7.91 -27.78
CA ARG A 206 -6.84 -9.35 -28.03
C ARG A 206 -7.77 -10.12 -27.08
N ILE A 207 -7.73 -9.79 -25.79
CA ILE A 207 -8.66 -10.36 -24.80
C ILE A 207 -10.13 -10.06 -25.16
N LEU A 208 -10.44 -8.83 -25.58
CA LEU A 208 -11.79 -8.46 -26.03
C LEU A 208 -12.25 -9.26 -27.26
N ALA A 209 -11.33 -9.58 -28.17
CA ALA A 209 -11.59 -10.37 -29.38
C ALA A 209 -11.71 -11.88 -29.12
N GLY A 210 -11.59 -12.32 -27.86
CA GLY A 210 -11.74 -13.73 -27.46
C GLY A 210 -10.41 -14.50 -27.37
N SER A 211 -9.27 -13.88 -27.64
CA SER A 211 -7.96 -14.51 -27.41
C SER A 211 -7.47 -14.17 -26.00
N LEU A 212 -8.09 -14.81 -24.99
CA LEU A 212 -7.60 -14.72 -23.63
C LEU A 212 -6.35 -15.59 -23.51
N SER A 213 -5.19 -14.94 -23.33
CA SER A 213 -3.96 -15.66 -23.01
C SER A 213 -4.15 -16.47 -21.73
N PRO A 214 -3.50 -17.63 -21.62
CA PRO A 214 -3.57 -18.42 -20.40
C PRO A 214 -3.12 -17.65 -19.16
N VAL A 215 -3.58 -18.07 -17.98
CA VAL A 215 -3.43 -17.33 -16.72
C VAL A 215 -1.97 -17.05 -16.35
N PHE A 216 -1.07 -18.01 -16.59
CA PHE A 216 0.35 -17.91 -16.27
C PHE A 216 1.22 -17.54 -17.47
N ALA A 217 0.61 -17.30 -18.63
CA ALA A 217 1.33 -16.83 -19.79
C ALA A 217 1.77 -15.38 -19.60
N THR A 218 2.81 -15.00 -20.31
CA THR A 218 3.21 -13.60 -20.45
C THR A 218 2.79 -13.06 -21.82
N GLY A 219 2.51 -11.76 -21.89
CA GLY A 219 2.25 -11.04 -23.13
C GLY A 219 3.38 -10.08 -23.46
N TRP A 220 3.04 -8.93 -24.06
CA TRP A 220 4.00 -7.86 -24.36
C TRP A 220 5.01 -7.64 -23.22
N TYR A 221 6.31 -7.68 -23.57
CA TYR A 221 7.43 -7.45 -22.67
C TYR A 221 7.43 -8.34 -21.41
N ASP A 222 7.04 -9.61 -21.56
CA ASP A 222 6.96 -10.60 -20.49
C ASP A 222 6.04 -10.22 -19.31
N VAL A 223 5.11 -9.30 -19.56
CA VAL A 223 4.11 -8.90 -18.57
C VAL A 223 3.11 -10.04 -18.34
N PRO A 224 2.73 -10.35 -17.09
CA PRO A 224 1.74 -11.39 -16.79
C PRO A 224 0.40 -11.13 -17.49
N SER A 225 -0.09 -12.07 -18.29
CA SER A 225 -1.27 -11.86 -19.16
C SER A 225 -2.53 -11.43 -18.41
N LEU A 226 -2.68 -11.86 -17.15
CA LEU A 226 -3.82 -11.51 -16.32
C LEU A 226 -3.92 -10.01 -16.03
N SER A 227 -2.81 -9.27 -16.06
CA SER A 227 -2.81 -7.82 -15.81
C SER A 227 -3.63 -7.05 -16.86
N PHE A 228 -3.64 -7.53 -18.11
CA PHE A 228 -4.38 -6.94 -19.22
C PHE A 228 -5.88 -7.17 -19.11
N ALA A 229 -6.32 -8.17 -18.34
CA ALA A 229 -7.72 -8.54 -18.22
C ALA A 229 -8.56 -7.44 -17.56
N LEU A 230 -8.00 -6.70 -16.60
CA LEU A 230 -8.69 -5.56 -16.01
C LEU A 230 -8.91 -4.45 -17.05
N HIS A 231 -7.88 -4.07 -17.78
CA HIS A 231 -7.97 -3.04 -18.82
C HIS A 231 -8.94 -3.46 -19.92
N ALA A 232 -8.93 -4.74 -20.33
CA ALA A 232 -9.93 -5.29 -21.23
C ALA A 232 -11.36 -5.20 -20.67
N ALA A 233 -11.56 -5.51 -19.39
CA ALA A 233 -12.87 -5.41 -18.75
C ALA A 233 -13.39 -3.96 -18.70
N VAL A 234 -12.53 -2.99 -18.36
CA VAL A 234 -12.90 -1.57 -18.34
C VAL A 234 -13.18 -1.07 -19.76
N MET A 235 -12.34 -1.41 -20.74
CA MET A 235 -12.57 -1.06 -22.15
C MET A 235 -13.88 -1.67 -22.69
N ARG A 236 -14.26 -2.88 -22.25
CA ARG A 236 -15.54 -3.50 -22.64
C ARG A 236 -16.74 -2.68 -22.21
N VAL A 237 -16.68 -2.06 -21.03
CA VAL A 237 -17.81 -1.35 -20.42
C VAL A 237 -17.84 0.12 -20.84
N PHE A 238 -16.67 0.78 -20.88
CA PHE A 238 -16.57 2.23 -21.01
C PHE A 238 -16.08 2.70 -22.39
N GLY A 239 -15.63 1.80 -23.26
CA GLY A 239 -15.18 2.12 -24.62
C GLY A 239 -13.89 1.41 -25.00
N ASN A 240 -13.87 0.82 -26.20
CA ASN A 240 -12.68 0.18 -26.76
C ASN A 240 -11.73 1.21 -27.42
N ASP A 241 -11.27 2.17 -26.62
CA ASP A 241 -10.44 3.31 -27.04
C ASP A 241 -9.46 3.73 -25.93
N LEU A 242 -8.76 4.85 -26.13
CA LEU A 242 -7.83 5.40 -25.13
C LEU A 242 -8.54 5.83 -23.84
N PHE A 243 -9.80 6.25 -23.91
CA PHE A 243 -10.56 6.61 -22.72
C PHE A 243 -10.74 5.37 -21.84
N GLY A 244 -11.29 4.28 -22.39
CA GLY A 244 -11.51 3.05 -21.63
C GLY A 244 -10.21 2.44 -21.10
N LEU A 245 -9.14 2.48 -21.90
CA LEU A 245 -7.83 1.98 -21.48
C LEU A 245 -7.28 2.76 -20.28
N ARG A 246 -7.21 4.09 -20.40
CA ARG A 246 -6.67 4.97 -19.34
C ARG A 246 -7.58 5.03 -18.12
N LEU A 247 -8.89 4.83 -18.29
CA LEU A 247 -9.84 4.74 -17.19
C LEU A 247 -9.53 3.56 -16.26
N GLY A 248 -9.00 2.45 -16.79
CA GLY A 248 -8.57 1.31 -15.97
C GLY A 248 -7.52 1.73 -14.93
N SER A 249 -6.44 2.37 -15.40
CA SER A 249 -5.38 2.91 -14.54
C SER A 249 -5.88 4.01 -13.60
N ALA A 250 -6.83 4.85 -14.04
CA ALA A 250 -7.43 5.87 -13.19
C ALA A 250 -8.25 5.28 -12.03
N ILE A 251 -9.01 4.21 -12.28
CA ILE A 251 -9.77 3.48 -11.26
C ILE A 251 -8.81 2.86 -10.24
N GLU A 252 -7.79 2.13 -10.69
CA GLU A 252 -6.78 1.53 -9.81
C GLU A 252 -6.10 2.59 -8.93
N GLY A 253 -5.77 3.75 -9.53
CA GLY A 253 -5.16 4.86 -8.82
C GLY A 253 -6.10 5.60 -7.85
N LEU A 254 -7.40 5.66 -8.12
CA LEU A 254 -8.35 6.22 -7.14
C LEU A 254 -8.55 5.24 -5.97
N LEU A 255 -8.62 3.94 -6.27
CA LEU A 255 -8.73 2.90 -5.26
C LEU A 255 -7.51 2.85 -4.35
N SER A 256 -6.29 3.01 -4.87
CA SER A 256 -5.07 3.04 -4.05
C SER A 256 -5.13 4.17 -3.00
N ILE A 257 -5.65 5.36 -3.34
CA ILE A 257 -5.81 6.48 -2.40
C ILE A 257 -6.80 6.11 -1.28
N VAL A 258 -7.91 5.46 -1.63
CA VAL A 258 -8.90 4.99 -0.65
C VAL A 258 -8.29 3.94 0.29
N VAL A 259 -7.58 2.94 -0.26
CA VAL A 259 -6.99 1.88 0.55
C VAL A 259 -5.85 2.43 1.43
N LEU A 260 -5.06 3.38 0.93
CA LEU A 260 -4.06 4.09 1.72
C LEU A 260 -4.70 4.83 2.90
N TYR A 261 -5.81 5.53 2.66
CA TYR A 261 -6.57 6.18 3.73
C TYR A 261 -7.02 5.16 4.78
N LEU A 262 -7.61 4.04 4.37
CA LEU A 262 -8.09 3.01 5.29
C LEU A 262 -6.95 2.40 6.13
N LEU A 263 -5.83 2.09 5.49
CA LEU A 263 -4.62 1.56 6.14
C LEU A 263 -4.04 2.57 7.13
N ALA A 264 -3.78 3.80 6.69
CA ALA A 264 -3.20 4.84 7.52
C ALA A 264 -4.11 5.23 8.68
N ARG A 265 -5.44 5.21 8.47
CA ARG A 265 -6.42 5.51 9.52
C ARG A 265 -6.40 4.46 10.62
N ARG A 266 -6.23 3.19 10.24
CA ARG A 266 -6.13 2.08 11.19
C ARG A 266 -4.84 2.16 12.00
N LEU A 267 -3.71 2.51 11.36
CA LEU A 267 -2.40 2.57 12.02
C LEU A 267 -2.16 3.83 12.86
N TRP A 268 -2.61 5.00 12.40
CA TRP A 268 -2.23 6.31 12.98
C TRP A 268 -3.42 7.26 13.18
N GLY A 269 -4.65 6.81 12.95
CA GLY A 269 -5.85 7.62 13.09
C GLY A 269 -6.14 8.55 11.90
N ALA A 270 -7.21 9.34 12.04
CA ALA A 270 -7.82 10.06 10.92
C ALA A 270 -6.96 11.19 10.32
N ARG A 271 -6.26 11.98 11.16
CA ARG A 271 -5.50 13.13 10.66
C ARG A 271 -4.32 12.70 9.79
N PRO A 272 -3.44 11.77 10.21
CA PRO A 272 -2.36 11.28 9.34
C PRO A 272 -2.90 10.59 8.09
N ALA A 273 -4.03 9.89 8.19
CA ALA A 273 -4.66 9.24 7.05
C ALA A 273 -5.14 10.22 5.97
N LEU A 274 -5.80 11.32 6.38
CA LEU A 274 -6.22 12.38 5.47
C LEU A 274 -5.02 13.06 4.81
N VAL A 275 -3.95 13.30 5.57
CA VAL A 275 -2.70 13.87 5.04
C VAL A 275 -2.05 12.92 4.03
N ALA A 276 -1.93 11.63 4.36
CA ALA A 276 -1.37 10.62 3.45
C ALA A 276 -2.19 10.50 2.15
N ALA A 277 -3.52 10.47 2.26
CA ALA A 277 -4.42 10.44 1.12
C ALA A 277 -4.31 11.71 0.26
N ALA A 278 -4.23 12.89 0.89
CA ALA A 278 -4.06 14.17 0.18
C ALA A 278 -2.72 14.24 -0.56
N LEU A 279 -1.62 13.82 0.08
CA LEU A 279 -0.30 13.76 -0.54
C LEU A 279 -0.28 12.81 -1.74
N MET A 280 -0.87 11.62 -1.61
CA MET A 280 -0.98 10.66 -2.72
C MET A 280 -1.89 11.18 -3.85
N ALA A 281 -2.97 11.87 -3.50
CA ALA A 281 -3.91 12.45 -4.47
C ALA A 281 -3.23 13.43 -5.44
N ILE A 282 -2.28 14.24 -4.94
CA ILE A 282 -1.55 15.26 -5.71
C ILE A 282 -0.15 14.83 -6.15
N ALA A 283 0.33 13.65 -5.73
CA ALA A 283 1.65 13.16 -6.09
C ALA A 283 1.80 13.03 -7.61
N ALA A 284 2.74 13.77 -8.19
CA ALA A 284 2.88 13.89 -9.65
C ALA A 284 3.04 12.53 -10.36
N TRP A 285 3.86 11.63 -9.80
CA TRP A 285 4.06 10.28 -10.35
C TRP A 285 2.76 9.48 -10.34
N HIS A 286 1.99 9.57 -9.26
CA HIS A 286 0.76 8.82 -9.09
C HIS A 286 -0.31 9.37 -10.04
N VAL A 287 -0.43 10.69 -10.19
CA VAL A 287 -1.32 11.31 -11.17
C VAL A 287 -0.93 10.89 -12.59
N HIS A 288 0.36 10.96 -12.94
CA HIS A 288 0.86 10.61 -14.26
C HIS A 288 0.50 9.17 -14.65
N PHE A 289 0.81 8.20 -13.79
CA PHE A 289 0.53 6.79 -14.07
C PHE A 289 -0.95 6.41 -13.92
N SER A 290 -1.75 7.17 -13.16
CA SER A 290 -3.21 7.04 -13.17
C SER A 290 -3.86 7.61 -14.45
N ARG A 291 -3.15 8.42 -15.24
CA ARG A 291 -3.65 9.04 -16.47
C ARG A 291 -3.15 8.39 -17.76
N THR A 292 -2.28 7.40 -17.62
CA THR A 292 -1.73 6.64 -18.74
C THR A 292 -2.22 5.21 -18.62
N GLY A 293 -2.48 4.55 -19.75
CA GLY A 293 -3.04 3.21 -19.85
C GLY A 293 -2.10 2.09 -19.42
N PHE A 294 -1.13 2.39 -18.56
CA PHE A 294 -0.20 1.41 -18.00
C PHE A 294 -0.84 0.65 -16.85
N GLN A 295 -0.48 -0.62 -16.72
CA GLN A 295 -0.85 -1.46 -15.58
C GLN A 295 -0.13 -1.08 -14.26
N TYR A 296 0.71 -0.03 -14.26
CA TYR A 296 1.56 0.29 -13.10
C TYR A 296 0.78 0.63 -11.83
N MET A 297 -0.50 1.03 -11.93
CA MET A 297 -1.35 1.29 -10.76
C MET A 297 -1.87 0.02 -10.09
N GLN A 298 -1.72 -1.15 -10.71
CA GLN A 298 -2.01 -2.45 -10.08
C GLN A 298 -1.11 -2.72 -8.88
N ALA A 299 0.19 -2.45 -9.01
CA ALA A 299 1.18 -2.70 -7.97
C ALA A 299 0.91 -1.92 -6.66
N PRO A 300 0.74 -0.58 -6.65
CA PRO A 300 0.45 0.15 -5.42
C PRO A 300 -0.90 -0.27 -4.83
N LEU A 301 -1.93 -0.53 -5.64
CA LEU A 301 -3.21 -1.01 -5.13
C LEU A 301 -3.07 -2.37 -4.44
N ALA A 302 -2.42 -3.35 -5.09
CA ALA A 302 -2.22 -4.68 -4.55
C ALA A 302 -1.38 -4.66 -3.26
N LEU A 303 -0.32 -3.85 -3.23
CA LEU A 303 0.52 -3.66 -2.04
C LEU A 303 -0.29 -3.08 -0.87
N LEU A 304 -1.05 -2.02 -1.11
CA LEU A 304 -1.86 -1.38 -0.07
C LEU A 304 -2.95 -2.30 0.46
N LEU A 305 -3.61 -3.08 -0.42
CA LEU A 305 -4.58 -4.09 0.00
C LEU A 305 -3.92 -5.17 0.85
N THR A 306 -2.76 -5.66 0.43
CA THR A 306 -1.99 -6.68 1.18
C THR A 306 -1.65 -6.18 2.58
N LEU A 307 -1.11 -4.96 2.69
CA LEU A 307 -0.78 -4.36 3.97
C LEU A 307 -2.02 -4.10 4.83
N TYR A 308 -3.11 -3.62 4.22
CA TYR A 308 -4.38 -3.40 4.90
C TYR A 308 -4.93 -4.69 5.52
N PHE A 309 -5.00 -5.78 4.75
CA PHE A 309 -5.50 -7.06 5.25
C PHE A 309 -4.55 -7.72 6.24
N LEU A 310 -3.23 -7.51 6.10
CA LEU A 310 -2.24 -7.98 7.07
C LEU A 310 -2.44 -7.29 8.43
N VAL A 311 -2.54 -5.96 8.45
CA VAL A 311 -2.80 -5.19 9.67
C VAL A 311 -4.14 -5.57 10.28
N LEU A 312 -5.18 -5.72 9.45
CA LEU A 312 -6.49 -6.20 9.88
C LEU A 312 -6.40 -7.53 10.62
N GLY A 313 -5.72 -8.51 10.04
CA GLY A 313 -5.55 -9.83 10.65
C GLY A 313 -4.73 -9.84 11.93
N ILE A 314 -3.75 -8.94 12.08
CA ILE A 314 -2.94 -8.80 13.30
C ILE A 314 -3.76 -8.20 14.44
N GLU A 315 -4.51 -7.14 14.18
CA GLU A 315 -5.31 -6.46 15.21
C GLU A 315 -6.46 -7.34 15.72
N GLU A 316 -7.11 -8.10 14.83
CA GLU A 316 -8.17 -9.04 15.23
C GLU A 316 -7.66 -10.17 16.15
N ARG A 317 -6.38 -10.54 16.05
CA ARG A 317 -5.76 -11.50 16.98
C ARG A 317 -5.45 -10.91 18.35
N ARG A 318 -5.17 -9.61 18.43
CA ARG A 318 -4.84 -8.90 19.68
C ARG A 318 -6.07 -8.55 20.52
N ALA A 319 -7.26 -8.54 19.92
CA ALA A 319 -8.52 -8.29 20.61
C ALA A 319 -9.09 -9.54 21.34
N VAL A 320 -8.27 -10.60 21.48
CA VAL A 320 -8.58 -11.88 22.14
C VAL A 320 -7.68 -12.01 23.36
#